data_AF-A0A3A5JLP9-F1
#
_entry.id   AF-A0A3A5JLP9-F1
#
_cell.length_a   1.000
_cell.length_b   1.000
_cell.length_c   1.000
_cell.angle_alpha   90.00
_cell.angle_beta   90.00
_cell.angle_gamma   90.00
#
_symmetry.space_group_name_H-M   'P 1'
#
loop_
_entity.id
_entity.type
_entity.pdbx_description
1 polymer ?
#
loop_
_entity_poly.entity_id
_entity_poly.type
_entity_poly.pdbx_seq_one_letter_code
_entity_poly.pdbx_strand_id
1 'polypeptide(L)'
;MSDDTQTTLGGGEAAIDEGDDEDEPRTNDFGDELGEHETRGGYSRYTVSSLLQKAVRRSDEECAAWAAWELTRSGYAWNLWDRLALYVVEDLRAGDEVVLLVHRYERLANDHWSPEEWEGRLCAIHAALAAARATSTREATYANDYFERVAQERAEARRAGREPADDFPVGDLEPGGEFDVIFDQHTYEGAKMDRNGRYFTVHGARVGPEGESDLGERWRRRSLDLDDREYTDAERDHALAPVDPKNRWTEPDPSGDDEERE
;
A
#
# COMPACT_ATOMS: atom_id res chain seq x y z
N MET A 1 42.42 12.34 27.15
CA MET A 1 42.22 11.00 26.55
C MET A 1 40.92 10.50 27.17
N SER A 2 39.80 10.79 26.51
CA SER A 2 38.47 10.46 27.03
C SER A 2 38.18 9.00 26.73
N ASP A 3 37.66 8.34 27.74
CA ASP A 3 37.22 6.96 27.79
C ASP A 3 35.93 6.82 26.95
N ASP A 4 36.01 6.10 25.82
CA ASP A 4 34.85 5.79 24.98
C ASP A 4 34.32 4.41 25.41
N THR A 5 33.61 4.40 26.53
CA THR A 5 32.83 3.24 26.95
C THR A 5 31.59 3.15 26.06
N GLN A 6 31.72 2.41 24.96
CA GLN A 6 30.58 2.05 24.12
C GLN A 6 29.61 1.21 24.95
N THR A 7 28.47 1.81 25.31
CA THR A 7 27.43 1.16 26.11
C THR A 7 26.61 0.26 25.19
N THR A 8 26.85 -1.05 25.21
CA THR A 8 25.96 -2.03 24.59
C THR A 8 24.73 -2.21 25.47
N LEU A 9 23.57 -1.77 24.99
CA LEU A 9 22.27 -2.10 25.58
C LEU A 9 21.81 -3.43 25.00
N GLY A 10 21.75 -4.49 25.82
CA GLY A 10 21.05 -5.73 25.46
C GLY A 10 21.78 -7.02 25.80
N GLY A 11 22.09 -7.26 27.07
CA GLY A 11 22.40 -8.60 27.59
C GLY A 11 21.25 -9.05 28.48
N GLY A 12 20.16 -9.52 27.88
CA GLY A 12 19.06 -10.15 28.60
C GLY A 12 19.34 -11.65 28.71
N GLU A 13 19.28 -12.18 29.93
CA GLU A 13 19.46 -13.60 30.26
C GLU A 13 18.49 -14.49 29.48
N ALA A 14 18.92 -14.99 28.33
CA ALA A 14 18.37 -16.18 27.70
C ALA A 14 19.54 -17.13 27.46
N ALA A 15 19.39 -18.39 27.88
CA ALA A 15 20.37 -19.43 27.63
C ALA A 15 20.71 -19.43 26.13
N ILE A 16 21.95 -19.06 25.82
CA ILE A 16 22.48 -19.11 24.47
C ILE A 16 22.66 -20.60 24.20
N ASP A 17 21.79 -21.15 23.35
CA ASP A 17 21.94 -22.50 22.85
C ASP A 17 23.18 -22.49 21.96
N GLU A 18 24.25 -23.11 22.44
CA GLU A 18 25.53 -23.17 21.74
C GLU A 18 25.39 -24.09 20.52
N GLY A 19 25.09 -23.48 19.36
CA GLY A 19 25.34 -24.02 18.01
C GLY A 19 24.88 -25.45 17.73
N ASP A 20 23.73 -25.59 17.06
CA ASP A 20 23.38 -26.82 16.32
C ASP A 20 24.51 -27.08 15.29
N ASP A 21 25.26 -28.16 15.47
CA ASP A 21 26.19 -28.67 14.45
C ASP A 21 25.39 -28.95 13.17
N GLU A 22 25.82 -28.40 12.02
CA GLU A 22 25.10 -28.50 10.73
C GLU A 22 24.81 -29.94 10.25
N ASP A 23 25.47 -30.94 10.85
CA ASP A 23 25.37 -32.36 10.53
C ASP A 23 24.50 -33.19 11.50
N GLU A 24 23.96 -32.61 12.58
CA GLU A 24 23.02 -33.32 13.46
C GLU A 24 21.57 -33.23 12.95
N PRO A 25 20.81 -34.35 12.92
CA PRO A 25 19.41 -34.32 12.55
C PRO A 25 18.62 -33.48 13.54
N ARG A 26 18.02 -32.39 13.04
CA ARG A 26 17.16 -31.50 13.85
C ARG A 26 16.04 -32.31 14.49
N THR A 27 15.81 -32.07 15.78
CA THR A 27 14.74 -32.70 16.56
C THR A 27 13.63 -31.71 16.91
N ASN A 28 12.43 -32.24 17.09
CA ASN A 28 11.32 -31.48 17.68
C ASN A 28 11.50 -31.37 19.21
N ASP A 29 10.64 -30.60 19.86
CA ASP A 29 10.66 -30.34 21.31
C ASP A 29 10.43 -31.61 22.16
N PHE A 30 10.05 -32.73 21.52
CA PHE A 30 9.80 -34.02 22.15
C PHE A 30 10.96 -35.01 21.94
N GLY A 31 12.00 -34.63 21.19
CA GLY A 31 13.17 -35.45 20.89
C GLY A 31 13.00 -36.39 19.69
N ASP A 32 11.92 -36.24 18.91
CA ASP A 32 11.74 -36.99 17.67
C ASP A 32 12.42 -36.25 16.50
N GLU A 33 12.84 -37.00 15.47
CA GLU A 33 13.40 -36.43 14.23
C GLU A 33 12.37 -35.54 13.53
N LEU A 34 12.77 -34.33 13.15
CA LEU A 34 11.89 -33.33 12.55
C LEU A 34 11.47 -33.75 11.13
N GLY A 35 10.17 -33.86 10.87
CA GLY A 35 9.66 -34.03 9.51
C GLY A 35 9.96 -32.82 8.60
N GLU A 36 10.00 -33.04 7.27
CA GLU A 36 10.35 -32.02 6.26
C GLU A 36 9.54 -30.70 6.39
N HIS A 37 8.31 -30.79 6.87
CA HIS A 37 7.39 -29.67 7.01
C HIS A 37 6.88 -29.49 8.44
N GLU A 38 7.56 -30.10 9.40
CA GLU A 38 7.22 -30.08 10.81
C GLU A 38 8.01 -28.99 11.53
N THR A 39 7.35 -28.24 12.40
CA THR A 39 7.97 -27.25 13.26
C THR A 39 8.50 -27.92 14.53
N ARG A 40 9.42 -27.27 15.25
CA ARG A 40 9.97 -27.83 16.50
C ARG A 40 8.87 -28.14 17.53
N GLY A 41 7.74 -27.44 17.53
CA GLY A 41 6.58 -27.73 18.37
C GLY A 41 5.69 -28.90 17.91
N GLY A 42 6.07 -29.62 16.85
CA GLY A 42 5.31 -30.76 16.31
C GLY A 42 4.12 -30.38 15.43
N TYR A 43 4.11 -29.15 14.88
CA TYR A 43 3.04 -28.67 14.00
C TYR A 43 3.46 -28.71 12.54
N SER A 44 2.49 -28.75 11.61
CA SER A 44 2.80 -28.48 10.21
C SER A 44 3.07 -26.98 9.99
N ARG A 45 4.19 -26.64 9.34
CA ARG A 45 4.53 -25.26 8.96
C ARG A 45 3.42 -24.56 8.16
N TYR A 46 2.69 -25.30 7.33
CA TYR A 46 1.54 -24.77 6.57
C TYR A 46 0.38 -24.36 7.49
N THR A 47 0.17 -25.11 8.57
CA THR A 47 -0.87 -24.80 9.56
C THR A 47 -0.47 -23.57 10.39
N VAL A 48 0.79 -23.49 10.84
CA VAL A 48 1.30 -22.32 11.56
C VAL A 48 1.27 -21.06 10.68
N SER A 49 1.67 -21.16 9.41
CA SER A 49 1.56 -20.05 8.43
C SER A 49 0.12 -19.63 8.14
N SER A 50 -0.83 -20.58 8.17
CA SER A 50 -2.27 -20.29 8.01
C SER A 50 -2.87 -19.64 9.27
N LEU A 51 -2.39 -20.03 10.46
CA LEU A 51 -2.71 -19.39 11.73
C LEU A 51 -2.21 -17.94 11.74
N LEU A 52 -0.94 -17.71 11.38
CA LEU A 52 -0.34 -16.38 11.35
C LEU A 52 -1.16 -15.41 10.48
N GLN A 53 -1.54 -15.80 9.25
CA GLN A 53 -2.35 -14.94 8.39
C GLN A 53 -3.67 -14.54 9.05
N LYS A 54 -4.35 -15.51 9.67
CA LYS A 54 -5.65 -15.26 10.31
C LYS A 54 -5.49 -14.44 11.58
N ALA A 55 -4.40 -14.62 12.30
CA ALA A 55 -4.07 -13.82 13.48
C ALA A 55 -3.84 -12.36 13.08
N VAL A 56 -3.01 -12.09 12.07
CA VAL A 56 -2.78 -10.74 11.53
C VAL A 56 -4.09 -10.10 11.06
N ARG A 57 -4.88 -10.80 10.23
CA ARG A 57 -6.18 -10.30 9.72
C ARG A 57 -7.20 -9.98 10.83
N ARG A 58 -7.09 -10.64 11.98
CA ARG A 58 -8.01 -10.51 13.12
C ARG A 58 -7.41 -9.70 14.27
N SER A 59 -6.25 -9.09 14.05
CA SER A 59 -5.51 -8.34 15.07
C SER A 59 -5.23 -9.13 16.36
N ASP A 60 -4.99 -10.44 16.23
CA ASP A 60 -4.62 -11.31 17.34
C ASP A 60 -3.09 -11.33 17.50
N GLU A 61 -2.59 -10.45 18.38
CA GLU A 61 -1.16 -10.26 18.63
C GLU A 61 -0.49 -11.50 19.22
N GLU A 62 -1.17 -12.21 20.11
CA GLU A 62 -0.61 -13.37 20.82
C GLU A 62 -0.36 -14.52 19.86
N CYS A 63 -1.39 -14.89 19.07
CA CYS A 63 -1.24 -15.93 18.07
C CYS A 63 -0.26 -15.54 16.96
N ALA A 64 -0.21 -14.25 16.58
CA ALA A 64 0.73 -13.78 15.57
C ALA A 64 2.17 -13.87 16.05
N ALA A 65 2.45 -13.42 17.28
CA ALA A 65 3.77 -13.50 17.89
C ALA A 65 4.24 -14.95 18.05
N TRP A 66 3.36 -15.83 18.55
CA TRP A 66 3.67 -17.25 18.70
C TRP A 66 3.98 -17.91 17.35
N ALA A 67 3.13 -17.68 16.32
CA ALA A 67 3.33 -18.29 15.02
C ALA A 67 4.62 -17.81 14.33
N ALA A 68 4.98 -16.54 14.50
CA ALA A 68 6.24 -15.99 13.98
C ALA A 68 7.45 -16.59 14.70
N TRP A 69 7.42 -16.68 16.03
CA TRP A 69 8.46 -17.33 16.82
C TRP A 69 8.65 -18.79 16.43
N GLU A 70 7.54 -19.53 16.29
CA GLU A 70 7.54 -20.96 15.96
C GLU A 70 8.09 -21.23 14.56
N LEU A 71 7.67 -20.47 13.54
CA LEU A 71 8.20 -20.62 12.19
C LEU A 71 9.70 -20.32 12.15
N THR A 72 10.12 -19.24 12.81
CA THR A 72 11.51 -18.79 12.78
C THR A 72 12.45 -19.79 13.47
N ARG A 73 12.15 -20.20 14.70
CA ARG A 73 12.99 -21.15 15.45
C ARG A 73 13.04 -22.55 14.82
N SER A 74 12.11 -22.85 13.91
CA SER A 74 12.02 -24.13 13.21
C SER A 74 12.68 -24.11 11.82
N GLY A 75 13.47 -23.08 11.51
CA GLY A 75 14.15 -22.95 10.22
C GLY A 75 13.23 -22.52 9.06
N TYR A 76 12.03 -22.02 9.35
CA TYR A 76 11.06 -21.54 8.36
C TYR A 76 10.92 -20.01 8.33
N ALA A 77 11.97 -19.28 8.72
CA ALA A 77 12.00 -17.82 8.68
C ALA A 77 11.71 -17.26 7.27
N TRP A 78 12.23 -17.90 6.21
CA TRP A 78 11.90 -17.54 4.82
C TRP A 78 10.40 -17.59 4.55
N ASN A 79 9.69 -18.60 5.09
CA ASN A 79 8.27 -18.75 4.92
C ASN A 79 7.50 -17.69 5.72
N LEU A 80 7.99 -17.30 6.89
CA LEU A 80 7.44 -16.17 7.64
C LEU A 80 7.52 -14.87 6.82
N TRP A 81 8.70 -14.53 6.29
CA TRP A 81 8.93 -13.26 5.60
C TRP A 81 8.13 -13.14 4.30
N ASP A 82 8.12 -14.19 3.46
CA ASP A 82 7.28 -14.25 2.25
C ASP A 82 5.80 -13.99 2.56
N ARG A 83 5.35 -14.51 3.71
CA ARG A 83 3.95 -14.44 4.11
C ARG A 83 3.59 -13.09 4.72
N LEU A 84 4.46 -12.50 5.53
CA LEU A 84 4.28 -11.13 6.02
C LEU A 84 4.23 -10.12 4.88
N ALA A 85 5.09 -10.27 3.86
CA ALA A 85 5.04 -9.44 2.65
C ALA A 85 3.69 -9.55 1.92
N LEU A 86 3.14 -10.76 1.81
CA LEU A 86 1.80 -10.97 1.25
C LEU A 86 0.69 -10.36 2.13
N TYR A 87 0.76 -10.49 3.45
CA TYR A 87 -0.28 -9.92 4.34
C TYR A 87 -0.37 -8.41 4.24
N VAL A 88 0.78 -7.73 4.09
CA VAL A 88 0.82 -6.28 3.93
C VAL A 88 -0.02 -5.81 2.73
N VAL A 89 -0.06 -6.57 1.64
CA VAL A 89 -0.84 -6.21 0.45
C VAL A 89 -2.26 -6.82 0.42
N GLU A 90 -2.47 -7.96 1.08
CA GLU A 90 -3.75 -8.68 1.06
C GLU A 90 -4.69 -8.29 2.21
N ASP A 91 -4.12 -8.07 3.40
CA ASP A 91 -4.84 -8.09 4.68
C ASP A 91 -4.70 -6.79 5.49
N LEU A 92 -3.91 -5.82 5.02
CA LEU A 92 -3.66 -4.53 5.67
C LEU A 92 -4.05 -3.33 4.76
N ARG A 93 -4.28 -2.17 5.38
CA ARG A 93 -4.73 -0.95 4.69
C ARG A 93 -3.68 -0.38 3.76
N ALA A 94 -4.12 0.08 2.59
CA ALA A 94 -3.25 0.78 1.66
C ALA A 94 -2.61 2.03 2.30
N GLY A 95 -1.32 2.24 2.02
CA GLY A 95 -0.57 3.39 2.53
C GLY A 95 -0.13 3.30 4.00
N ASP A 96 -0.26 2.13 4.64
CA ASP A 96 0.22 1.92 6.01
C ASP A 96 1.76 1.74 6.03
N GLU A 97 2.43 2.45 6.94
CA GLU A 97 3.91 2.41 7.08
C GLU A 97 4.42 1.05 7.58
N VAL A 98 3.53 0.16 8.04
CA VAL A 98 3.87 -1.19 8.50
C VAL A 98 4.66 -1.99 7.45
N VAL A 99 4.45 -1.75 6.15
CA VAL A 99 5.24 -2.36 5.07
C VAL A 99 6.75 -2.10 5.25
N LEU A 100 7.10 -0.86 5.62
CA LEU A 100 8.49 -0.44 5.79
C LEU A 100 9.08 -1.04 7.06
N LEU A 101 8.28 -1.15 8.12
CA LEU A 101 8.70 -1.78 9.38
C LEU A 101 8.95 -3.27 9.20
N VAL A 102 8.02 -4.00 8.58
CA VAL A 102 8.18 -5.43 8.28
C VAL A 102 9.44 -5.67 7.45
N HIS A 103 9.63 -4.89 6.38
CA HIS A 103 10.83 -4.99 5.55
C HIS A 103 12.10 -4.66 6.35
N ARG A 104 12.06 -3.67 7.24
CA ARG A 104 13.22 -3.33 8.08
C ARG A 104 13.57 -4.45 9.04
N TYR A 105 12.59 -5.09 9.69
CA TYR A 105 12.83 -6.22 10.57
C TYR A 105 13.36 -7.44 9.84
N GLU A 106 12.85 -7.74 8.64
CA GLU A 106 13.38 -8.79 7.77
C GLU A 106 14.86 -8.54 7.46
N ARG A 107 15.20 -7.33 7.02
CA ARG A 107 16.59 -6.95 6.72
C ARG A 107 17.49 -7.08 7.93
N LEU A 108 17.06 -6.59 9.09
CA LEU A 108 17.80 -6.77 10.34
C LEU A 108 18.04 -8.24 10.66
N ALA A 109 17.02 -9.08 10.54
CA ALA A 109 17.08 -10.51 10.81
C ALA A 109 17.95 -11.30 9.81
N ASN A 110 18.17 -10.79 8.60
CA ASN A 110 18.93 -11.50 7.55
C ASN A 110 20.33 -10.93 7.32
N ASP A 111 20.54 -9.63 7.56
CA ASP A 111 21.81 -8.94 7.29
C ASP A 111 22.73 -8.92 8.53
N HIS A 112 22.18 -9.03 9.74
CA HIS A 112 22.93 -8.83 10.98
C HIS A 112 22.93 -10.03 11.93
N TRP A 113 21.91 -10.88 11.87
CA TRP A 113 21.71 -12.00 12.78
C TRP A 113 21.31 -13.25 12.01
N SER A 114 21.43 -14.42 12.63
CA SER A 114 20.76 -15.62 12.10
C SER A 114 19.29 -15.61 12.54
N PRO A 115 18.35 -16.08 11.71
CA PRO A 115 16.94 -16.11 12.10
C PRO A 115 16.68 -16.90 13.39
N GLU A 116 17.42 -17.98 13.65
CA GLU A 116 17.23 -18.84 14.83
C GLU A 116 17.82 -18.25 16.12
N GLU A 117 18.71 -17.24 16.01
CA GLU A 117 19.24 -16.50 17.14
C GLU A 117 18.13 -15.72 17.86
N TRP A 118 18.43 -15.25 19.07
CA TRP A 118 17.47 -14.48 19.87
C TRP A 118 17.03 -13.20 19.14
N GLU A 119 17.97 -12.44 18.59
CA GLU A 119 17.71 -11.20 17.86
C GLU A 119 16.91 -11.43 16.56
N GLY A 120 17.22 -12.50 15.81
CA GLY A 120 16.48 -12.90 14.62
C GLY A 120 15.01 -13.25 14.95
N ARG A 121 14.80 -14.02 16.03
CA ARG A 121 13.46 -14.32 16.55
C ARG A 121 12.72 -13.08 17.02
N LEU A 122 13.39 -12.15 17.69
CA LEU A 122 12.77 -10.88 18.07
C LEU A 122 12.33 -10.06 16.86
N CYS A 123 13.16 -9.97 15.82
CA CYS A 123 12.79 -9.28 14.58
C CYS A 123 11.52 -9.90 13.95
N ALA A 124 11.46 -11.23 13.89
CA ALA A 124 10.27 -11.97 13.43
C ALA A 124 9.01 -11.65 14.25
N ILE A 125 9.12 -11.69 15.58
CA ILE A 125 8.01 -11.35 16.49
C ILE A 125 7.59 -9.89 16.32
N HIS A 126 8.54 -8.96 16.27
CA HIS A 126 8.26 -7.54 16.07
C HIS A 126 7.53 -7.26 14.76
N ALA A 127 7.91 -7.94 13.67
CA ALA A 127 7.25 -7.81 12.39
C ALA A 127 5.80 -8.32 12.43
N ALA A 128 5.57 -9.49 13.06
CA ALA A 128 4.23 -10.05 13.19
C ALA A 128 3.32 -9.21 14.10
N LEU A 129 3.85 -8.67 15.20
CA LEU A 129 3.13 -7.74 16.07
C LEU A 129 2.78 -6.44 15.35
N ALA A 130 3.72 -5.87 14.59
CA ALA A 130 3.48 -4.67 13.80
C ALA A 130 2.36 -4.92 12.78
N ALA A 131 2.39 -6.06 12.07
CA ALA A 131 1.35 -6.45 11.12
C ALA A 131 -0.01 -6.65 11.81
N ALA A 132 -0.07 -7.34 12.96
CA ALA A 132 -1.33 -7.56 13.69
C ALA A 132 -1.93 -6.27 14.27
N ARG A 133 -1.10 -5.27 14.61
CA ARG A 133 -1.53 -3.96 15.12
C ARG A 133 -1.94 -2.98 14.02
N ALA A 134 -1.52 -3.20 12.79
CA ALA A 134 -1.90 -2.36 11.66
C ALA A 134 -3.40 -2.49 11.37
N THR A 135 -3.96 -1.49 10.69
CA THR A 135 -5.38 -1.52 10.34
C THR A 135 -5.63 -2.60 9.29
N SER A 136 -6.33 -3.67 9.68
CA SER A 136 -6.67 -4.75 8.75
C SER A 136 -7.77 -4.34 7.79
N THR A 137 -7.65 -4.75 6.53
CA THR A 137 -8.68 -4.63 5.49
C THR A 137 -8.38 -5.59 4.37
N ARG A 138 -9.38 -5.87 3.53
CA ARG A 138 -9.22 -6.67 2.31
C ARG A 138 -9.61 -5.88 1.07
N GLU A 139 -9.61 -4.55 1.16
CA GLU A 139 -10.09 -3.63 0.12
C GLU A 139 -9.44 -3.90 -1.24
N ALA A 140 -8.12 -4.08 -1.30
CA ALA A 140 -7.40 -4.35 -2.54
C ALA A 140 -7.80 -5.71 -3.14
N THR A 141 -7.96 -6.74 -2.29
CA THR A 141 -8.41 -8.06 -2.74
C THR A 141 -9.85 -8.02 -3.24
N TYR A 142 -10.74 -7.32 -2.54
CA TYR A 142 -12.13 -7.17 -2.94
C TYR A 142 -12.28 -6.34 -4.21
N ALA A 143 -11.48 -5.28 -4.36
CA ALA A 143 -11.44 -4.48 -5.58
C ALA A 143 -10.99 -5.33 -6.78
N ASN A 144 -9.93 -6.14 -6.65
CA ASN A 144 -9.48 -7.02 -7.73
C ASN A 144 -10.57 -8.02 -8.14
N ASP A 145 -11.15 -8.75 -7.20
CA ASP A 145 -12.22 -9.72 -7.49
C ASP A 145 -13.44 -9.05 -8.10
N TYR A 146 -13.85 -7.87 -7.60
CA TYR A 146 -14.95 -7.10 -8.17
C TYR A 146 -14.68 -6.70 -9.62
N PHE A 147 -13.54 -6.08 -9.91
CA PHE A 147 -13.25 -5.62 -11.28
C PHE A 147 -13.03 -6.77 -12.26
N GLU A 148 -12.45 -7.90 -11.82
CA GLU A 148 -12.38 -9.11 -12.64
C GLU A 148 -13.77 -9.64 -13.00
N ARG A 149 -14.70 -9.69 -12.05
CA ARG A 149 -16.09 -10.12 -12.28
C ARG A 149 -16.82 -9.18 -13.22
N VAL A 150 -16.69 -7.86 -13.03
CA VAL A 150 -17.29 -6.85 -13.93
C VAL A 150 -16.74 -7.01 -15.35
N ALA A 151 -15.42 -7.24 -15.52
CA ALA A 151 -14.83 -7.46 -16.83
C ALA A 151 -15.42 -8.70 -17.53
N GLN A 152 -15.59 -9.81 -16.80
CA GLN A 152 -16.19 -11.04 -17.32
C GLN A 152 -17.66 -10.81 -17.71
N GLU A 153 -18.43 -10.18 -16.83
CA GLU A 153 -19.85 -9.87 -17.04
C GLU A 153 -20.05 -8.99 -18.28
N ARG A 154 -19.27 -7.92 -18.45
CA ARG A 154 -19.31 -7.06 -19.65
C ARG A 154 -19.04 -7.84 -20.93
N ALA A 155 -18.05 -8.73 -20.90
CA ALA A 155 -17.72 -9.55 -22.06
C ALA A 155 -18.83 -10.56 -22.39
N GLU A 156 -19.46 -11.17 -21.39
CA GLU A 156 -20.60 -12.07 -21.55
C GLU A 156 -21.84 -11.35 -22.06
N ALA A 157 -22.16 -10.20 -21.47
CA ALA A 157 -23.27 -9.34 -21.87
C ALA A 157 -23.19 -8.96 -23.35
N ARG A 158 -22.00 -8.49 -23.78
CA ARG A 158 -21.72 -8.16 -25.18
C ARG A 158 -21.91 -9.34 -26.12
N ARG A 159 -21.43 -10.54 -25.77
CA ARG A 159 -21.63 -11.75 -26.59
C ARG A 159 -23.10 -12.15 -26.70
N ALA A 160 -23.87 -11.94 -25.63
CA ALA A 160 -25.29 -12.27 -25.58
C ALA A 160 -26.21 -11.16 -26.15
N GLY A 161 -25.66 -9.99 -26.54
CA GLY A 161 -26.46 -8.86 -27.01
C GLY A 161 -27.36 -8.26 -25.94
N ARG A 162 -26.94 -8.30 -24.67
CA ARG A 162 -27.63 -7.75 -23.51
C ARG A 162 -26.78 -6.66 -22.85
N GLU A 163 -27.43 -5.83 -22.04
CA GLU A 163 -26.73 -4.91 -21.15
C GLU A 163 -26.05 -5.70 -20.01
N PRO A 164 -24.85 -5.31 -19.55
CA PRO A 164 -24.24 -5.90 -18.37
C PRO A 164 -25.02 -5.55 -17.10
N ALA A 165 -24.97 -6.44 -16.12
CA ALA A 165 -25.57 -6.21 -14.81
C ALA A 165 -24.83 -5.13 -14.00
N ASP A 166 -23.51 -5.03 -14.20
CA ASP A 166 -22.63 -4.07 -13.55
C ASP A 166 -21.60 -3.55 -14.57
N ASP A 167 -21.14 -2.31 -14.39
CA ASP A 167 -20.13 -1.68 -15.26
C ASP A 167 -19.00 -1.06 -14.43
N PHE A 168 -17.92 -0.68 -15.12
CA PHE A 168 -16.82 0.03 -14.51
C PHE A 168 -17.23 1.45 -14.09
N PRO A 169 -16.57 2.01 -13.06
CA PRO A 169 -16.91 3.33 -12.54
C PRO A 169 -16.52 4.49 -13.47
N VAL A 170 -16.06 4.22 -14.70
CA VAL A 170 -15.49 5.22 -15.62
C VAL A 170 -16.28 5.41 -16.92
N GLY A 171 -17.40 4.71 -17.09
CA GLY A 171 -18.20 4.74 -18.32
C GLY A 171 -17.37 4.43 -19.57
N ASP A 172 -17.66 5.13 -20.67
CA ASP A 172 -17.01 4.91 -21.98
C ASP A 172 -15.74 5.75 -22.21
N LEU A 173 -15.42 6.69 -21.31
CA LEU A 173 -14.29 7.62 -21.44
C LEU A 173 -14.28 8.32 -22.81
N GLU A 174 -15.34 9.08 -23.11
CA GLU A 174 -15.48 9.87 -24.34
C GLU A 174 -15.38 11.38 -24.07
N PRO A 175 -14.81 12.17 -25.00
CA PRO A 175 -14.81 13.63 -24.91
C PRO A 175 -16.22 14.20 -24.75
N GLY A 176 -16.38 15.17 -23.85
CA GLY A 176 -17.67 15.75 -23.48
C GLY A 176 -18.54 14.88 -22.55
N GLY A 177 -18.06 13.71 -22.13
CA GLY A 177 -18.70 12.86 -21.13
C GLY A 177 -18.41 13.29 -19.69
N GLU A 178 -18.77 12.44 -18.71
CA GLU A 178 -18.56 12.71 -17.28
C GLU A 178 -17.08 13.00 -16.94
N PHE A 179 -16.16 12.21 -17.50
CA PHE A 179 -14.72 12.28 -17.23
C PHE A 179 -13.98 13.22 -18.19
N ASP A 180 -14.65 14.21 -18.76
CA ASP A 180 -14.10 15.05 -19.84
C ASP A 180 -12.79 15.77 -19.46
N VAL A 181 -12.59 16.11 -18.18
CA VAL A 181 -11.36 16.77 -17.69
C VAL A 181 -10.07 15.97 -17.94
N ILE A 182 -10.15 14.64 -18.13
CA ILE A 182 -8.98 13.80 -18.38
C ILE A 182 -8.35 14.06 -19.77
N PHE A 183 -9.10 14.65 -20.70
CA PHE A 183 -8.63 14.93 -22.06
C PHE A 183 -7.81 16.22 -22.09
N ASP A 184 -6.54 16.14 -21.73
CA ASP A 184 -5.60 17.25 -21.78
C ASP A 184 -4.66 17.18 -23.01
N GLN A 185 -3.66 18.07 -23.05
CA GLN A 185 -2.66 18.16 -24.11
C GLN A 185 -1.86 16.85 -24.37
N HIS A 186 -1.82 15.92 -23.42
CA HIS A 186 -1.12 14.64 -23.55
C HIS A 186 -2.01 13.55 -24.15
N THR A 187 -3.31 13.79 -24.27
CA THR A 187 -4.25 12.91 -24.95
C THR A 187 -4.47 13.34 -26.40
N TYR A 188 -4.67 12.38 -27.30
CA TYR A 188 -4.93 12.68 -28.71
C TYR A 188 -6.22 13.48 -28.91
N GLU A 189 -7.28 13.14 -28.18
CA GLU A 189 -8.56 13.87 -28.26
C GLU A 189 -8.47 15.26 -27.61
N GLY A 190 -7.81 15.41 -26.46
CA GLY A 190 -7.60 16.73 -25.85
C GLY A 190 -6.79 17.67 -26.75
N ALA A 191 -5.76 17.17 -27.43
CA ALA A 191 -5.01 17.95 -28.41
C ALA A 191 -5.86 18.42 -29.61
N LYS A 192 -6.80 17.59 -30.09
CA LYS A 192 -7.77 18.01 -31.14
C LYS A 192 -8.76 19.06 -30.65
N MET A 193 -9.05 19.08 -29.35
CA MET A 193 -9.94 20.03 -28.71
C MET A 193 -9.22 21.33 -28.31
N ASP A 194 -7.99 21.54 -28.79
CA ASP A 194 -7.12 22.68 -28.44
C ASP A 194 -6.88 22.84 -26.92
N ARG A 195 -7.01 21.75 -26.15
CA ARG A 195 -6.76 21.72 -24.70
C ARG A 195 -5.27 21.69 -24.42
N ASN A 196 -4.63 22.83 -24.64
CA ASN A 196 -3.19 23.02 -24.50
C ASN A 196 -2.77 23.26 -23.04
N GLY A 197 -1.52 23.69 -22.83
CA GLY A 197 -1.00 23.98 -21.51
C GLY A 197 -1.82 24.99 -20.69
N ARG A 198 -2.61 25.89 -21.30
CA ARG A 198 -3.55 26.77 -20.57
C ARG A 198 -4.63 25.94 -19.90
N TYR A 199 -5.25 25.01 -20.64
CA TYR A 199 -6.27 24.10 -20.11
C TYR A 199 -5.71 23.26 -18.95
N PHE A 200 -4.52 22.68 -19.11
CA PHE A 200 -3.88 21.94 -18.03
C PHE A 200 -3.63 22.82 -16.79
N THR A 201 -3.14 24.05 -16.99
CA THR A 201 -2.89 24.98 -15.89
C THR A 201 -4.16 25.34 -15.12
N VAL A 202 -5.27 25.56 -15.82
CA VAL A 202 -6.53 26.02 -15.22
C VAL A 202 -7.36 24.87 -14.64
N HIS A 203 -7.44 23.73 -15.34
CA HIS A 203 -8.32 22.61 -15.01
C HIS A 203 -7.55 21.38 -14.52
N GLY A 204 -6.66 20.84 -15.36
CA GLY A 204 -6.07 19.51 -15.14
C GLY A 204 -5.09 19.40 -13.97
N ALA A 205 -4.51 20.52 -13.52
CA ALA A 205 -3.52 20.55 -12.44
C ALA A 205 -4.11 20.72 -11.04
N ARG A 206 -5.44 20.86 -10.92
CA ARG A 206 -6.11 21.07 -9.64
C ARG A 206 -6.06 19.79 -8.80
N VAL A 207 -5.97 19.96 -7.48
CA VAL A 207 -5.92 18.85 -6.51
C VAL A 207 -7.05 19.00 -5.48
N GLY A 208 -7.44 17.91 -4.83
CA GLY A 208 -8.52 17.93 -3.84
C GLY A 208 -8.51 16.73 -2.90
N PRO A 209 -9.38 16.72 -1.88
CA PRO A 209 -10.45 17.72 -1.67
C PRO A 209 -10.00 19.00 -0.94
N GLU A 210 -8.87 18.99 -0.21
CA GLU A 210 -8.41 20.16 0.55
C GLU A 210 -7.68 21.20 -0.32
N GLY A 211 -7.22 20.80 -1.50
CA GLY A 211 -6.42 21.65 -2.39
C GLY A 211 -4.93 21.56 -2.10
N GLU A 212 -4.19 22.54 -2.59
CA GLU A 212 -2.76 22.64 -2.36
C GLU A 212 -2.44 22.94 -0.89
N SER A 213 -1.24 22.54 -0.45
CA SER A 213 -0.71 23.07 0.82
C SER A 213 -0.47 24.58 0.71
N ASP A 214 -0.43 25.30 1.84
CA ASP A 214 -0.09 26.74 1.87
C ASP A 214 1.22 27.07 1.11
N LEU A 215 2.19 26.15 1.11
CA LEU A 215 3.43 26.34 0.37
C LEU A 215 3.24 26.11 -1.13
N GLY A 216 2.53 25.04 -1.50
CA GLY A 216 2.20 24.72 -2.89
C GLY A 216 1.40 25.84 -3.56
N GLU A 217 0.35 26.33 -2.90
CA GLU A 217 -0.49 27.42 -3.41
C GLU A 217 0.32 28.71 -3.63
N ARG A 218 1.21 29.06 -2.69
CA ARG A 218 2.10 30.23 -2.84
C ARG A 218 3.04 30.09 -4.03
N TRP A 219 3.60 28.91 -4.27
CA TRP A 219 4.44 28.66 -5.44
C TRP A 219 3.64 28.67 -6.73
N ARG A 220 2.44 28.08 -6.72
CA ARG A 220 1.54 28.07 -7.88
C ARG A 220 1.15 29.49 -8.30
N ARG A 221 0.74 30.33 -7.34
CA ARG A 221 0.43 31.75 -7.57
C ARG A 221 1.61 32.49 -8.21
N ARG A 222 2.81 32.35 -7.65
CA ARG A 222 4.02 32.97 -8.22
C ARG A 222 4.35 32.44 -9.62
N SER A 223 4.11 31.15 -9.87
CA SER A 223 4.31 30.57 -11.20
C SER A 223 3.35 31.17 -12.22
N LEU A 224 2.09 31.40 -11.85
CA LEU A 224 1.09 32.08 -12.71
C LEU A 224 1.44 33.56 -12.95
N ASP A 225 2.06 34.23 -11.97
CA ASP A 225 2.53 35.61 -12.13
C ASP A 225 3.73 35.73 -13.08
N LEU A 226 4.53 34.68 -13.20
CA LEU A 226 5.74 34.62 -14.04
C LEU A 226 5.50 33.97 -15.40
N ASP A 227 4.32 33.45 -15.66
CA ASP A 227 4.00 32.76 -16.91
C ASP A 227 3.90 33.77 -18.06
N ASP A 228 4.36 33.37 -19.26
CA ASP A 228 4.24 34.18 -20.47
C ASP A 228 2.78 34.29 -20.95
N ARG A 229 1.90 33.40 -20.48
CA ARG A 229 0.46 33.39 -20.79
C ARG A 229 -0.30 34.32 -19.84
N GLU A 230 -1.21 35.11 -20.40
CA GLU A 230 -2.14 35.92 -19.61
C GLU A 230 -3.32 35.08 -19.12
N TYR A 231 -3.52 35.03 -17.80
CA TYR A 231 -4.65 34.39 -17.14
C TYR A 231 -5.54 35.46 -16.50
N THR A 232 -6.86 35.30 -16.65
CA THR A 232 -7.85 36.13 -15.95
C THR A 232 -7.82 35.85 -14.45
N ASP A 233 -8.36 36.77 -13.64
CA ASP A 233 -8.48 36.55 -12.21
C ASP A 233 -9.34 35.31 -11.90
N ALA A 234 -10.42 35.09 -12.66
CA ALA A 234 -11.27 33.90 -12.54
C ALA A 234 -10.52 32.59 -12.86
N GLU A 235 -9.68 32.58 -13.90
CA GLU A 235 -8.84 31.41 -14.22
C GLU A 235 -7.78 31.16 -13.15
N ARG A 236 -7.19 32.23 -12.59
CA ARG A 236 -6.22 32.13 -11.49
C ARG A 236 -6.87 31.57 -10.23
N ASP A 237 -8.05 32.08 -9.88
CA ASP A 237 -8.83 31.61 -8.73
C ASP A 237 -9.25 30.16 -8.90
N HIS A 238 -9.74 29.80 -10.10
CA HIS A 238 -10.13 28.42 -10.42
C HIS A 238 -8.94 27.44 -10.38
N ALA A 239 -7.79 27.84 -10.94
CA ALA A 239 -6.57 27.03 -10.94
C ALA A 239 -6.02 26.76 -9.53
N LEU A 240 -6.33 27.63 -8.56
CA LEU A 240 -5.94 27.48 -7.16
C LEU A 240 -7.03 26.82 -6.30
N ALA A 241 -8.26 26.76 -6.80
CA ALA A 241 -9.39 26.22 -6.06
C ALA A 241 -9.29 24.68 -5.96
N PRO A 242 -9.59 24.12 -4.78
CA PRO A 242 -9.62 22.67 -4.60
C PRO A 242 -10.69 22.01 -5.48
N VAL A 243 -10.47 20.74 -5.83
CA VAL A 243 -11.49 19.92 -6.53
C VAL A 243 -12.56 19.48 -5.53
N ASP A 244 -13.83 19.80 -5.81
CA ASP A 244 -14.96 19.37 -4.99
C ASP A 244 -15.14 17.85 -5.07
N PRO A 245 -15.10 17.13 -3.94
CA PRO A 245 -15.24 15.68 -3.94
C PRO A 245 -16.58 15.15 -4.47
N LYS A 246 -17.62 15.98 -4.52
CA LYS A 246 -18.92 15.62 -5.11
C LYS A 246 -18.99 15.86 -6.62
N ASN A 247 -18.06 16.66 -7.16
CA ASN A 247 -18.03 17.10 -8.54
C ASN A 247 -16.61 16.95 -9.13
N ARG A 248 -15.98 15.78 -8.92
CA ARG A 248 -14.56 15.54 -9.22
C ARG A 248 -14.18 15.73 -10.69
N TRP A 249 -15.14 15.44 -11.56
CA TRP A 249 -14.93 15.37 -13.00
C TRP A 249 -15.58 16.53 -13.75
N THR A 250 -16.33 17.38 -13.01
CA THR A 250 -17.02 18.53 -13.57
C THR A 250 -16.14 19.76 -13.44
N GLU A 251 -15.70 20.27 -14.60
CA GLU A 251 -14.92 21.50 -14.70
C GLU A 251 -15.80 22.61 -15.31
N PRO A 252 -16.34 23.53 -14.50
CA PRO A 252 -17.04 24.68 -15.04
C PRO A 252 -16.07 25.57 -15.82
N ASP A 253 -16.58 26.28 -16.83
CA ASP A 253 -15.80 27.29 -17.54
C ASP A 253 -15.66 28.54 -16.66
N PRO A 254 -14.45 28.88 -16.17
CA PRO A 254 -14.26 30.05 -15.31
C PRO A 254 -14.40 31.37 -16.07
N SER A 255 -14.51 31.35 -17.41
CA SER A 255 -14.64 32.55 -18.23
C SER A 255 -16.09 33.01 -18.48
N GLY A 256 -17.09 32.24 -18.05
CA GLY A 256 -18.51 32.52 -18.31
C GLY A 256 -19.29 32.93 -17.06
N ASP A 257 -19.21 34.21 -16.64
CA ASP A 257 -20.18 34.79 -15.67
C ASP A 257 -20.20 36.34 -15.62
N ASP A 258 -19.84 37.04 -16.71
CA ASP A 258 -19.86 38.52 -16.76
C ASP A 258 -20.88 39.12 -17.78
N GLU A 259 -21.79 38.33 -18.38
CA GLU A 259 -22.75 38.85 -19.38
C GLU A 259 -24.23 38.96 -18.95
N GLU A 260 -24.64 38.57 -17.75
CA GLU A 260 -26.04 38.79 -17.31
C GLU A 260 -26.17 39.40 -15.91
N ARG A 261 -25.80 40.68 -15.79
CA ARG A 261 -26.38 41.60 -14.80
C ARG A 261 -26.60 42.98 -15.42
N GLU A 262 -27.67 43.10 -16.21
CA GLU A 262 -28.34 44.40 -16.47
C GLU A 262 -29.33 44.74 -15.34
#